data_AF-A0A967WMI4-F1
#
_entry.id   AF-A0A967WMI4-F1
#
_cell.length_a   1.000
_cell.length_b   1.000
_cell.length_c   1.000
_cell.angle_alpha   90.00
_cell.angle_beta   90.00
_cell.angle_gamma   90.00
#
_symmetry.space_group_name_H-M   'P 1'
#
loop_
_entity.id
_entity.type
_entity.pdbx_description
1 polymer ?
#
loop_
_entity_poly.entity_id
_entity_poly.type
_entity_poly.pdbx_seq_one_letter_code
_entity_poly.pdbx_strand_id
1 'polypeptide(L)'
;MAWSGRDERCEDLFFVDPSTPGNPTEEGQVRTYNGDLLAYVGGAVKSLTAGAAGGEANVGSNVGDGVGVYRDKSGVVLYFKSIVPGARMVVTDLGDTIEISSTALSAEQHKALRHLIHFIDQGPADGFASGAFKEVLPAGSAFPTSVTWYTDSGKTHKIVEKLIERSAGSATNIAPTPITWIMYDEDGSTVVAKVIDSITYSGVFEYQVTREIKILAITINETVTAVDGHTVT
;
A
#
# COMPACT_ATOMS: atom_id res chain seq x y z
N MET A 1 -1.23 -44.15 82.76
CA MET A 1 -1.59 -44.51 81.37
C MET A 1 -1.08 -43.40 80.46
N ALA A 2 0.08 -43.63 79.84
CA ALA A 2 0.64 -42.74 78.84
C ALA A 2 0.07 -43.14 77.48
N TRP A 3 -0.48 -42.18 76.73
CA TRP A 3 -0.79 -42.35 75.32
C TRP A 3 0.49 -42.06 74.54
N SER A 4 1.18 -43.11 74.11
CA SER A 4 2.36 -43.04 73.27
C SER A 4 1.95 -42.99 71.80
N GLY A 5 2.53 -42.05 71.06
CA GLY A 5 2.80 -42.22 69.64
C GLY A 5 1.89 -41.44 68.70
N ARG A 6 2.38 -40.27 68.28
CA ARG A 6 2.41 -39.97 66.85
C ARG A 6 3.83 -39.57 66.47
N ASP A 7 4.30 -40.21 65.42
CA ASP A 7 5.58 -40.05 64.74
C ASP A 7 5.62 -38.63 64.13
N GLU A 8 6.37 -37.71 64.74
CA GLU A 8 6.47 -36.29 64.32
C GLU A 8 7.56 -36.06 63.26
N ARG A 9 7.86 -37.05 62.41
CA ARG A 9 8.69 -36.83 61.20
C ARG A 9 7.94 -36.07 60.10
N CYS A 10 7.07 -35.13 60.48
CA CYS A 10 6.83 -33.98 59.62
C CYS A 10 8.14 -33.19 59.65
N GLU A 11 8.96 -33.34 58.60
CA GLU A 11 9.93 -32.30 58.28
C GLU A 11 9.12 -31.04 58.02
N ASP A 12 8.88 -30.33 59.12
CA ASP A 12 8.06 -29.14 59.16
C ASP A 12 8.79 -28.13 58.29
N LEU A 13 8.12 -27.69 57.23
CA LEU A 13 8.59 -26.57 56.44
C LEU A 13 8.51 -25.36 57.38
N PHE A 14 9.55 -25.16 58.19
CA PHE A 14 9.53 -24.19 59.28
C PHE A 14 9.42 -22.78 58.67
N PHE A 15 8.21 -22.23 58.69
CA PHE A 15 8.01 -20.79 58.60
C PHE A 15 8.62 -20.21 59.88
N VAL A 16 9.91 -19.88 59.81
CA VAL A 16 10.64 -19.32 60.94
C VAL A 16 10.00 -17.99 61.35
N ASP A 17 9.93 -17.77 62.67
CA ASP A 17 9.33 -16.59 63.28
C ASP A 17 9.74 -15.31 62.52
N PRO A 18 8.78 -14.56 61.95
CA PRO A 18 9.04 -13.34 61.19
C PRO A 18 9.68 -12.22 62.05
N SER A 19 9.72 -12.38 63.38
CA SER A 19 10.33 -11.42 64.29
C SER A 19 11.87 -11.42 64.27
N THR A 20 12.52 -12.46 63.73
CA THR A 20 13.99 -12.53 63.62
C THR A 20 14.50 -11.81 62.37
N PRO A 21 15.09 -10.60 62.48
CA PRO A 21 15.56 -9.86 61.31
C PRO A 21 16.86 -10.49 60.79
N GLY A 22 16.96 -10.74 59.49
CA GLY A 22 18.21 -11.15 58.86
C GLY A 22 18.04 -12.18 57.74
N ASN A 23 19.14 -12.42 57.02
CA ASN A 23 19.22 -13.47 56.00
C ASN A 23 18.90 -14.85 56.60
N PRO A 24 18.41 -15.80 55.79
CA PRO A 24 18.33 -17.19 56.22
C PRO A 24 19.75 -17.72 56.46
N THR A 25 19.93 -18.50 57.53
CA THR A 25 21.23 -18.99 58.02
C THR A 25 21.35 -20.51 58.05
N GLU A 26 20.24 -21.21 57.92
CA GLU A 26 20.17 -22.67 57.99
C GLU A 26 19.66 -23.25 56.68
N GLU A 27 20.17 -24.43 56.30
CA GLU A 27 19.76 -25.11 55.08
C GLU A 27 18.24 -25.34 55.07
N GLY A 28 17.59 -24.92 53.98
CA GLY A 28 16.14 -25.03 53.83
C GLY A 28 15.35 -23.86 54.40
N GLN A 29 16.00 -22.88 55.04
CA GLN A 29 15.31 -21.71 55.57
C GLN A 29 14.97 -20.70 54.46
N VAL A 30 13.71 -20.28 54.41
CA VAL A 30 13.22 -19.18 53.56
C VAL A 30 12.82 -18.01 54.44
N ARG A 31 13.27 -16.80 54.10
CA ARG A 31 12.92 -15.57 54.81
C ARG A 31 12.64 -14.44 53.83
N THR A 32 11.66 -13.61 54.16
CA THR A 32 11.57 -12.29 53.55
C THR A 32 12.55 -11.37 54.26
N TYR A 33 13.49 -10.81 53.52
CA TYR A 33 14.46 -9.86 54.08
C TYR A 33 14.58 -8.67 53.13
N ASN A 34 14.40 -7.45 53.68
CA ASN A 34 14.41 -6.21 52.92
C ASN A 34 13.49 -6.22 51.67
N GLY A 35 12.34 -6.89 51.75
CA GLY A 35 11.36 -6.97 50.66
C GLY A 35 11.65 -8.04 49.59
N ASP A 36 12.75 -8.79 49.72
CA ASP A 36 13.08 -9.92 48.84
C ASP A 36 12.84 -11.26 49.57
N LEU A 37 12.51 -12.31 48.82
CA LEU A 37 12.41 -13.67 49.34
C LEU A 37 13.78 -14.36 49.15
N LEU A 38 14.45 -14.63 50.26
CA LEU A 38 15.76 -15.26 50.29
C LEU A 38 15.63 -16.69 50.80
N ALA A 39 16.36 -17.62 50.21
CA ALA A 39 16.48 -19.00 50.68
C ALA A 39 17.94 -19.35 50.94
N TYR A 40 18.23 -20.07 52.03
CA TYR A 40 19.57 -20.60 52.28
C TYR A 40 19.63 -22.05 51.80
N VAL A 41 20.34 -22.27 50.69
CA VAL A 41 20.41 -23.56 50.00
C VAL A 41 21.83 -23.83 49.51
N GLY A 42 22.36 -25.00 49.81
CA GLY A 42 23.72 -25.41 49.49
C GLY A 42 24.78 -24.57 50.20
N GLY A 43 24.51 -24.12 51.43
CA GLY A 43 25.44 -23.29 52.20
C GLY A 43 25.53 -21.82 51.75
N ALA A 44 24.59 -21.34 50.94
CA ALA A 44 24.57 -19.97 50.45
C ALA A 44 23.15 -19.38 50.46
N VAL A 45 23.05 -18.08 50.75
CA VAL A 45 21.81 -17.31 50.56
C VAL A 45 21.60 -17.08 49.07
N LYS A 46 20.45 -17.47 48.56
CA LYS A 46 20.00 -17.22 47.18
C LYS A 46 18.74 -16.37 47.21
N SER A 47 18.75 -15.28 46.45
CA SER A 47 17.52 -14.54 46.17
C SER A 47 16.67 -15.34 45.20
N LEU A 48 15.42 -15.58 45.58
CA LEU A 48 14.42 -16.22 44.72
C LEU A 48 13.82 -15.23 43.73
N THR A 49 13.89 -13.93 44.01
CA THR A 49 13.39 -12.86 43.13
C THR A 49 14.42 -12.45 42.08
N ALA A 50 15.73 -12.53 42.38
CA ALA A 50 16.80 -12.16 41.45
C ALA A 50 16.94 -13.11 40.24
N GLY A 51 16.32 -14.30 40.29
CA GLY A 51 16.19 -15.22 39.15
C GLY A 51 14.96 -14.96 38.27
N ALA A 52 14.12 -13.97 38.61
CA ALA A 52 12.97 -13.60 37.80
C ALA A 52 13.47 -12.90 36.52
N ALA A 53 13.78 -13.69 35.49
CA ALA A 53 13.97 -13.26 34.11
C ALA A 53 12.64 -12.75 33.49
N GLY A 54 11.88 -11.96 34.24
CA GLY A 54 10.67 -11.29 33.80
C GLY A 54 11.07 -10.15 32.88
N GLY A 55 11.43 -10.47 31.64
CA GLY A 55 11.53 -9.47 30.59
C GLY A 55 10.24 -8.65 30.51
N GLU A 56 10.34 -7.42 30.00
CA GLU A 56 9.21 -6.51 29.91
C GLU A 56 7.98 -7.21 29.32
N ALA A 57 6.85 -7.07 30.03
CA ALA A 57 5.58 -7.61 29.60
C ALA A 57 5.07 -6.79 28.41
N ASN A 58 5.53 -7.12 27.21
CA ASN A 58 5.03 -6.48 25.99
C ASN A 58 3.59 -6.92 25.70
N VAL A 59 2.71 -5.94 25.49
CA VAL A 59 1.33 -6.16 25.02
C VAL A 59 1.24 -5.64 23.59
N GLY A 60 1.03 -6.54 22.62
CA GLY A 60 0.64 -6.15 21.28
C GLY A 60 -0.86 -5.87 21.26
N SER A 61 -1.27 -4.64 20.95
CA SER A 61 -2.67 -4.28 20.80
C SER A 61 -2.91 -3.67 19.43
N ASN A 62 -4.00 -4.07 18.78
CA ASN A 62 -4.47 -3.44 17.54
C ASN A 62 -5.50 -2.36 17.92
N VAL A 63 -5.38 -1.18 17.33
CA VAL A 63 -6.28 -0.04 17.59
C VAL A 63 -7.10 0.29 16.34
N GLY A 64 -8.30 0.86 16.53
CA GLY A 64 -9.25 1.19 15.46
C GLY A 64 -10.12 0.00 15.02
N ASP A 65 -10.93 0.21 13.97
CA ASP A 65 -11.95 -0.76 13.50
C ASP A 65 -11.45 -1.74 12.42
N GLY A 66 -10.17 -1.62 12.04
CA GLY A 66 -9.56 -2.43 10.98
C GLY A 66 -9.19 -3.85 11.40
N VAL A 67 -8.65 -4.63 10.46
CA VAL A 67 -8.08 -5.95 10.76
C VAL A 67 -6.69 -5.78 11.38
N GLY A 68 -6.53 -6.27 12.61
CA GLY A 68 -5.26 -6.21 13.31
C GLY A 68 -4.14 -7.03 12.67
N VAL A 69 -2.91 -6.50 12.72
CA VAL A 69 -1.68 -7.14 12.20
C VAL A 69 -0.92 -7.92 13.25
N TYR A 70 -1.05 -7.56 14.53
CA TYR A 70 -0.47 -8.35 15.61
C TYR A 70 -1.17 -9.71 15.72
N ARG A 71 -0.38 -10.78 15.84
CA ARG A 71 -0.88 -12.15 16.00
C ARG A 71 -0.75 -12.62 17.43
N ASP A 72 0.48 -12.75 17.92
CA ASP A 72 0.82 -13.26 19.26
C ASP A 72 2.26 -12.93 19.66
N LYS A 73 2.63 -13.25 20.90
CA LYS A 73 3.99 -13.16 21.44
C LYS A 73 4.44 -14.54 21.88
N SER A 74 5.68 -14.91 21.55
CA SER A 74 6.34 -16.12 22.08
C SER A 74 7.71 -15.77 22.63
N GLY A 75 7.88 -15.90 23.94
CA GLY A 75 9.09 -15.47 24.64
C GLY A 75 9.35 -13.98 24.42
N VAL A 76 10.44 -13.65 23.73
CA VAL A 76 10.83 -12.27 23.39
C VAL A 76 10.41 -11.85 21.98
N VAL A 77 9.83 -12.75 21.19
CA VAL A 77 9.47 -12.51 19.79
C VAL A 77 8.01 -12.06 19.69
N LEU A 78 7.78 -10.97 18.97
CA LEU A 78 6.44 -10.52 18.56
C LEU A 78 6.17 -11.00 17.14
N TYR A 79 5.09 -11.75 16.96
CA TYR A 79 4.67 -12.20 15.64
C TYR A 79 3.60 -11.29 15.07
N PHE A 80 3.86 -10.82 13.86
CA PHE A 80 2.93 -10.07 13.04
C PHE A 80 2.47 -10.93 11.86
N LYS A 81 1.27 -10.68 11.37
CA LYS A 81 0.77 -11.29 10.13
C LYS A 81 1.56 -10.72 8.95
N SER A 82 1.93 -11.58 8.02
CA SER A 82 2.48 -11.14 6.74
C SER A 82 1.40 -10.41 5.94
N ILE A 83 1.79 -9.34 5.27
CA ILE A 83 0.93 -8.62 4.34
C ILE A 83 1.11 -9.28 2.97
N VAL A 84 0.03 -9.82 2.42
CA VAL A 84 0.01 -10.41 1.08
C VAL A 84 -0.83 -9.51 0.19
N PRO A 85 -0.25 -8.89 -0.87
CA PRO A 85 -1.03 -8.06 -1.77
C PRO A 85 -2.10 -8.88 -2.48
N GLY A 86 -3.31 -8.32 -2.53
CA GLY A 86 -4.38 -8.84 -3.38
C GLY A 86 -4.17 -8.46 -4.85
N ALA A 87 -5.14 -8.81 -5.70
CA ALA A 87 -5.14 -8.37 -7.08
C ALA A 87 -5.11 -6.83 -7.15
N ARG A 88 -4.25 -6.31 -8.03
CA ARG A 88 -4.03 -4.87 -8.29
C ARG A 88 -3.34 -4.08 -7.17
N MET A 89 -2.81 -4.72 -6.15
CA MET A 89 -1.97 -4.06 -5.15
C MET A 89 -0.52 -4.51 -5.29
N VAL A 90 0.40 -3.62 -4.95
CA VAL A 90 1.83 -3.92 -4.84
C VAL A 90 2.24 -3.55 -3.42
N VAL A 91 2.95 -4.46 -2.77
CA VAL A 91 3.54 -4.25 -1.45
C VAL A 91 5.04 -4.38 -1.63
N THR A 92 5.76 -3.31 -1.31
CA THR A 92 7.22 -3.24 -1.47
C THR A 92 7.85 -3.02 -0.10
N ASP A 93 8.79 -3.88 0.26
CA ASP A 93 9.65 -3.68 1.42
C ASP A 93 10.79 -2.73 1.04
N LEU A 94 10.91 -1.62 1.77
CA LEU A 94 11.96 -0.62 1.62
C LEU A 94 12.93 -0.61 2.83
N GLY A 95 12.91 -1.65 3.66
CA GLY A 95 13.69 -1.79 4.88
C GLY A 95 12.93 -1.29 6.11
N ASP A 96 13.00 0.01 6.39
CA ASP A 96 12.34 0.61 7.56
C ASP A 96 10.86 0.96 7.30
N THR A 97 10.42 0.87 6.04
CA THR A 97 9.05 1.19 5.63
C THR A 97 8.51 0.15 4.66
N ILE A 98 7.20 -0.02 4.69
CA ILE A 98 6.46 -0.82 3.71
C ILE A 98 5.66 0.15 2.85
N GLU A 99 5.91 0.17 1.56
CA GLU A 99 5.10 0.91 0.60
C GLU A 99 3.95 0.01 0.11
N ILE A 100 2.73 0.53 0.16
CA ILE A 100 1.55 -0.12 -0.42
C ILE A 100 1.02 0.78 -1.52
N SER A 101 1.11 0.31 -2.76
CA SER A 101 0.60 1.03 -3.93
C SER A 101 -0.50 0.24 -4.64
N SER A 102 -1.32 0.97 -5.39
CA SER A 102 -2.37 0.40 -6.23
C SER A 102 -1.97 0.51 -7.69
N THR A 103 -2.27 -0.53 -8.45
CA THR A 103 -2.20 -0.53 -9.93
C THR A 103 -3.58 -0.28 -10.54
N ALA A 104 -4.58 0.07 -9.72
CA ALA A 104 -5.86 0.55 -10.22
C ALA A 104 -5.69 1.89 -10.94
N LEU A 105 -6.54 2.13 -11.93
CA LEU A 105 -6.56 3.40 -12.65
C LEU A 105 -6.98 4.53 -11.71
N SER A 106 -6.29 5.67 -11.77
CA SER A 106 -6.74 6.92 -11.14
C SER A 106 -8.08 7.37 -11.74
N ALA A 107 -8.78 8.29 -11.07
CA ALA A 107 -10.04 8.83 -11.58
C ALA A 107 -9.85 9.49 -12.96
N GLU A 108 -8.72 10.15 -13.16
CA GLU A 108 -8.30 10.82 -14.40
C GLU A 108 -7.97 9.79 -15.49
N GLN A 109 -7.23 8.73 -15.15
CA GLN A 109 -6.98 7.62 -16.08
C GLN A 109 -8.28 6.92 -16.50
N HIS A 110 -9.20 6.73 -15.57
CA HIS A 110 -10.52 6.17 -15.87
C HIS A 110 -11.35 7.13 -16.74
N LYS A 111 -11.31 8.45 -16.49
CA LYS A 111 -11.95 9.47 -17.35
C LYS A 111 -11.39 9.43 -18.77
N ALA A 112 -10.06 9.40 -18.93
CA ALA A 112 -9.40 9.29 -20.22
C ALA A 112 -9.83 8.00 -20.97
N LEU A 113 -9.87 6.86 -20.26
CA LEU A 113 -10.36 5.61 -20.84
C LEU A 113 -11.82 5.70 -21.31
N ARG A 114 -12.71 6.31 -20.51
CA ARG A 114 -14.12 6.50 -20.91
C ARG A 114 -14.21 7.39 -22.15
N HIS A 115 -13.49 8.50 -22.19
CA HIS A 115 -13.44 9.38 -23.36
C HIS A 115 -13.00 8.60 -24.60
N LEU A 116 -11.95 7.77 -24.50
CA LEU A 116 -11.47 6.95 -25.60
C LEU A 116 -12.54 6.00 -26.16
N ILE A 117 -13.29 5.33 -25.30
CA ILE A 117 -14.38 4.42 -25.70
C ILE A 117 -15.46 5.18 -26.48
N HIS A 118 -15.77 6.42 -26.08
CA HIS A 118 -16.74 7.26 -26.78
C HIS A 118 -16.24 7.80 -28.13
N PHE A 119 -14.92 7.88 -28.36
CA PHE A 119 -14.34 8.36 -29.63
C PHE A 119 -14.07 7.27 -30.67
N ILE A 120 -14.18 5.99 -30.30
CA ILE A 120 -13.66 4.89 -31.12
C ILE A 120 -14.43 4.66 -32.43
N ASP A 121 -15.71 5.04 -32.52
CA ASP A 121 -16.54 4.69 -33.68
C ASP A 121 -16.96 5.90 -34.55
N GLN A 122 -17.58 6.94 -33.98
CA GLN A 122 -18.22 8.01 -34.78
C GLN A 122 -17.86 9.45 -34.37
N GLY A 123 -16.74 9.62 -33.66
CA GLY A 123 -16.40 10.91 -33.04
C GLY A 123 -17.14 11.10 -31.72
N PRO A 124 -17.08 12.30 -31.11
CA PRO A 124 -17.57 12.49 -29.75
C PRO A 124 -19.06 12.16 -29.62
N ALA A 125 -19.38 11.08 -28.90
CA ALA A 125 -20.75 10.82 -28.43
C ALA A 125 -21.17 11.82 -27.33
N ASP A 126 -22.47 12.08 -27.24
CA ASP A 126 -23.19 13.00 -26.34
C ASP A 126 -22.35 13.69 -25.25
N GLY A 127 -22.12 14.99 -25.42
CA GLY A 127 -21.47 15.85 -24.42
C GLY A 127 -20.46 16.85 -25.00
N PHE A 128 -20.04 16.67 -26.25
CA PHE A 128 -19.27 17.69 -26.97
C PHE A 128 -20.21 18.61 -27.75
N ALA A 129 -19.84 19.90 -27.83
CA ALA A 129 -20.63 20.89 -28.55
C ALA A 129 -20.94 20.43 -29.98
N SER A 130 -22.19 20.60 -30.41
CA SER A 130 -22.57 20.43 -31.81
C SER A 130 -21.62 21.24 -32.70
N GLY A 131 -20.91 20.60 -33.63
CA GLY A 131 -19.99 21.30 -34.55
C GLY A 131 -18.58 20.72 -34.66
N ALA A 132 -18.23 19.68 -33.90
CA ALA A 132 -16.91 19.06 -34.00
C ALA A 132 -16.56 18.63 -35.44
N PHE A 133 -15.35 18.97 -35.89
CA PHE A 133 -14.86 18.69 -37.24
C PHE A 133 -13.82 17.57 -37.23
N LYS A 134 -14.01 16.55 -38.09
CA LYS A 134 -13.10 15.41 -38.22
C LYS A 134 -12.22 15.58 -39.46
N GLU A 135 -10.91 15.63 -39.25
CA GLU A 135 -9.90 15.56 -40.29
C GLU A 135 -9.28 14.16 -40.34
N VAL A 136 -9.10 13.63 -41.55
CA VAL A 136 -8.47 12.33 -41.78
C VAL A 136 -7.31 12.53 -42.75
N LEU A 137 -6.10 12.17 -42.33
CA LEU A 137 -4.91 12.29 -43.16
C LEU A 137 -4.21 10.92 -43.34
N PRO A 138 -3.69 10.62 -44.54
CA PRO A 138 -3.89 11.37 -45.79
C PRO A 138 -5.36 11.34 -46.25
N ALA A 139 -5.83 12.45 -46.83
CA ALA A 139 -7.23 12.57 -47.25
C ALA A 139 -7.60 11.49 -48.28
N GLY A 140 -8.73 10.81 -48.06
CA GLY A 140 -9.22 9.73 -48.94
C GLY A 140 -8.45 8.40 -48.82
N SER A 141 -7.46 8.29 -47.94
CA SER A 141 -6.77 7.02 -47.70
C SER A 141 -7.67 6.04 -46.96
N ALA A 142 -7.77 4.80 -47.46
CA ALA A 142 -8.38 3.68 -46.73
C ALA A 142 -7.58 3.32 -45.44
N PHE A 143 -6.31 3.72 -45.40
CA PHE A 143 -5.40 3.51 -44.28
C PHE A 143 -4.86 4.85 -43.80
N PRO A 144 -5.64 5.63 -43.04
CA PRO A 144 -5.16 6.89 -42.49
C PRO A 144 -4.01 6.64 -41.51
N THR A 145 -3.14 7.64 -41.42
CA THR A 145 -2.04 7.74 -40.45
C THR A 145 -2.36 8.73 -39.34
N SER A 146 -3.30 9.66 -39.56
CA SER A 146 -3.89 10.44 -38.48
C SER A 146 -5.40 10.66 -38.67
N VAL A 147 -6.09 10.77 -37.54
CA VAL A 147 -7.47 11.24 -37.45
C VAL A 147 -7.52 12.26 -36.32
N THR A 148 -7.85 13.50 -36.64
CA THR A 148 -7.88 14.60 -35.67
C THR A 148 -9.29 15.17 -35.61
N TRP A 149 -9.80 15.31 -34.39
CA TRP A 149 -11.08 15.96 -34.13
C TRP A 149 -10.80 17.35 -33.56
N TYR A 150 -11.47 18.36 -34.12
CA TYR A 150 -11.41 19.76 -33.72
C TYR A 150 -12.77 20.22 -33.22
N THR A 151 -12.82 21.33 -32.49
CA THR A 151 -14.07 21.96 -32.04
C THR A 151 -14.96 22.41 -33.19
N ASP A 152 -14.36 22.78 -34.31
CA ASP A 152 -15.02 23.29 -35.51
C ASP A 152 -14.14 23.15 -36.76
N SER A 153 -14.67 23.51 -37.93
CA SER A 153 -13.96 23.43 -39.22
C SER A 153 -12.79 24.42 -39.37
N GLY A 154 -12.66 25.39 -38.45
CA GLY A 154 -11.53 26.32 -38.38
C GLY A 154 -10.25 25.67 -37.86
N LYS A 155 -10.33 24.47 -37.25
CA LYS A 155 -9.19 23.64 -36.83
C LYS A 155 -8.23 24.33 -35.85
N THR A 156 -8.73 25.27 -35.06
CA THR A 156 -7.91 26.01 -34.08
C THR A 156 -7.71 25.23 -32.79
N HIS A 157 -8.75 24.56 -32.30
CA HIS A 157 -8.68 23.77 -31.06
C HIS A 157 -8.86 22.28 -31.36
N LYS A 158 -7.83 21.49 -31.10
CA LYS A 158 -7.92 20.04 -31.15
C LYS A 158 -8.65 19.54 -29.91
N ILE A 159 -9.49 18.52 -30.08
CA ILE A 159 -10.13 17.79 -28.98
C ILE A 159 -9.34 16.51 -28.73
N VAL A 160 -9.11 15.76 -29.80
CA VAL A 160 -8.40 14.49 -29.76
C VAL A 160 -7.70 14.24 -31.09
N GLU A 161 -6.51 13.65 -31.03
CA GLU A 161 -5.74 13.22 -32.18
C GLU A 161 -5.40 11.74 -32.04
N LYS A 162 -5.78 10.95 -33.03
CA LYS A 162 -5.41 9.54 -33.19
C LYS A 162 -4.30 9.45 -34.23
N LEU A 163 -3.11 9.07 -33.80
CA LEU A 163 -1.97 8.75 -34.65
C LEU A 163 -1.90 7.24 -34.84
N ILE A 164 -1.74 6.81 -36.08
CA ILE A 164 -1.71 5.41 -36.47
C ILE A 164 -0.38 5.16 -37.17
N GLU A 165 0.53 4.51 -36.46
CA GLU A 165 1.78 4.04 -37.04
C GLU A 165 1.54 2.67 -37.68
N ARG A 166 2.12 2.46 -38.86
CA ARG A 166 2.11 1.17 -39.55
C ARG A 166 3.57 0.86 -39.84
N SER A 167 4.02 -0.35 -39.56
CA SER A 167 5.42 -0.72 -39.76
C SER A 167 5.82 -0.48 -41.22
N ALA A 168 6.76 0.43 -41.44
CA ALA A 168 7.26 0.73 -42.78
C ALA A 168 7.96 -0.50 -43.36
N GLY A 169 7.63 -0.87 -44.60
CA GLY A 169 8.42 -1.84 -45.36
C GLY A 169 7.66 -3.00 -46.01
N SER A 170 6.33 -3.11 -45.87
CA SER A 170 5.58 -4.08 -46.67
C SER A 170 4.25 -3.51 -47.15
N ALA A 171 4.02 -3.55 -48.46
CA ALA A 171 2.72 -3.28 -49.09
C ALA A 171 1.60 -4.23 -48.59
N THR A 172 1.95 -5.27 -47.81
CA THR A 172 1.02 -6.20 -47.18
C THR A 172 0.91 -6.04 -45.66
N ASN A 173 1.78 -5.24 -45.01
CA ASN A 173 1.71 -5.03 -43.56
C ASN A 173 1.01 -3.71 -43.23
N ILE A 174 -0.28 -3.68 -43.54
CA ILE A 174 -1.22 -2.61 -43.21
C ILE A 174 -1.58 -2.57 -41.72
N ALA A 175 -1.08 -3.50 -40.90
CA ALA A 175 -1.49 -3.65 -39.51
C ALA A 175 -0.96 -2.46 -38.66
N PRO A 176 -1.83 -1.69 -37.99
CA PRO A 176 -1.39 -0.56 -37.18
C PRO A 176 -0.68 -1.03 -35.91
N THR A 177 0.56 -0.56 -35.71
CA THR A 177 1.40 -0.82 -34.53
C THR A 177 2.43 0.30 -34.37
N PRO A 178 2.36 1.17 -33.33
CA PRO A 178 1.29 1.42 -32.35
C PRO A 178 0.15 2.35 -32.83
N ILE A 179 -0.95 2.40 -32.08
CA ILE A 179 -1.97 3.46 -32.17
C ILE A 179 -1.83 4.36 -30.95
N THR A 180 -1.68 5.67 -31.19
CA THR A 180 -1.57 6.67 -30.12
C THR A 180 -2.77 7.60 -30.16
N TRP A 181 -3.39 7.83 -29.01
CA TRP A 181 -4.44 8.81 -28.81
C TRP A 181 -3.93 9.92 -27.92
N ILE A 182 -4.09 11.16 -28.35
CA ILE A 182 -3.68 12.37 -27.66
C ILE A 182 -4.94 13.16 -27.38
N MET A 183 -5.23 13.42 -26.10
CA MET A 183 -6.35 14.24 -25.67
C MET A 183 -5.84 15.61 -25.30
N TYR A 184 -6.56 16.64 -25.72
CA TYR A 184 -6.22 18.02 -25.48
C TYR A 184 -7.17 18.65 -24.46
N ASP A 185 -6.71 19.71 -23.80
CA ASP A 185 -7.53 20.57 -22.95
C ASP A 185 -8.45 21.47 -23.80
N GLU A 186 -9.26 22.30 -23.14
CA GLU A 186 -10.15 23.28 -23.78
C GLU A 186 -9.41 24.29 -24.67
N ASP A 187 -8.12 24.52 -24.42
CA ASP A 187 -7.25 25.36 -25.27
C ASP A 187 -6.87 24.70 -26.61
N GLY A 188 -7.18 23.42 -26.76
CA GLY A 188 -6.89 22.58 -27.92
C GLY A 188 -5.41 22.41 -28.30
N SER A 189 -4.49 22.74 -27.39
CA SER A 189 -3.03 22.67 -27.59
C SER A 189 -2.32 21.95 -26.46
N THR A 190 -2.77 22.13 -25.21
CA THR A 190 -2.24 21.45 -24.03
C THR A 190 -2.69 20.00 -24.02
N VAL A 191 -1.74 19.07 -23.96
CA VAL A 191 -2.05 17.63 -23.88
C VAL A 191 -2.36 17.25 -22.44
N VAL A 192 -3.57 16.75 -22.19
CA VAL A 192 -4.01 16.29 -20.87
C VAL A 192 -3.74 14.80 -20.67
N ALA A 193 -3.78 14.01 -21.74
CA ALA A 193 -3.54 12.58 -21.66
C ALA A 193 -3.01 12.02 -22.98
N LYS A 194 -2.18 10.99 -22.87
CA LYS A 194 -1.71 10.17 -23.98
C LYS A 194 -2.03 8.70 -23.70
N VAL A 195 -2.74 8.05 -24.61
CA VAL A 195 -3.01 6.61 -24.56
C VAL A 195 -2.29 5.93 -25.72
N ILE A 196 -1.48 4.92 -25.44
CA ILE A 196 -0.72 4.19 -26.45
C ILE A 196 -1.17 2.74 -26.43
N ASP A 197 -1.69 2.27 -27.56
CA ASP A 197 -2.04 0.87 -27.81
C ASP A 197 -0.93 0.23 -28.65
N SER A 198 -0.19 -0.67 -28.02
CA SER A 198 0.78 -1.55 -28.67
C SER A 198 0.08 -2.84 -29.08
N ILE A 199 -0.16 -3.00 -30.38
CA ILE A 199 -0.92 -4.12 -30.94
C ILE A 199 0.07 -5.14 -31.54
N THR A 200 -0.10 -6.42 -31.21
CA THR A 200 0.65 -7.52 -31.80
C THR A 200 -0.29 -8.37 -32.64
N TYR A 201 0.16 -8.80 -33.82
CA TYR A 201 -0.66 -9.55 -34.77
C TYR A 201 -0.12 -10.97 -34.97
N SER A 202 -1.02 -11.90 -35.25
CA SER A 202 -0.72 -13.20 -35.84
C SER A 202 -1.34 -13.26 -37.24
N GLY A 203 -0.50 -13.03 -38.26
CA GLY A 203 -0.97 -12.79 -39.63
C GLY A 203 -1.74 -11.46 -39.71
N VAL A 204 -3.00 -11.51 -40.14
CA VAL A 204 -3.88 -10.33 -40.22
C VAL A 204 -4.73 -10.10 -38.97
N PHE A 205 -4.68 -11.02 -38.01
CA PHE A 205 -5.52 -10.96 -36.81
C PHE A 205 -4.74 -10.36 -35.65
N GLU A 206 -5.39 -9.44 -34.93
CA GLU A 206 -4.89 -8.95 -33.64
C GLU A 206 -4.82 -10.12 -32.66
N TYR A 207 -3.65 -10.31 -32.06
CA TYR A 207 -3.38 -11.35 -31.07
C TYR A 207 -3.35 -10.78 -29.65
N GLN A 208 -2.77 -9.59 -29.49
CA GLN A 208 -2.62 -8.95 -28.18
C GLN A 208 -2.65 -7.44 -28.34
N VAL A 209 -3.29 -6.75 -27.39
CA VAL A 209 -3.20 -5.29 -27.25
C VAL A 209 -2.72 -4.99 -25.84
N THR A 210 -1.61 -4.24 -25.74
CA THR A 210 -1.14 -3.67 -24.47
C THR A 210 -1.39 -2.17 -24.49
N ARG A 211 -2.08 -1.65 -23.48
CA ARG A 211 -2.43 -0.23 -23.36
C ARG A 211 -1.65 0.45 -22.25
N GLU A 212 -1.00 1.57 -22.59
CA GLU A 212 -0.37 2.48 -21.64
C GLU A 212 -1.17 3.79 -21.59
N ILE A 213 -1.51 4.27 -20.39
CA ILE A 213 -2.21 5.55 -20.18
C ILE A 213 -1.31 6.48 -19.38
N LYS A 214 -0.86 7.56 -20.01
CA LYS A 214 -0.10 8.65 -19.37
C LYS A 214 -1.01 9.85 -19.19
N ILE A 215 -1.28 10.20 -17.94
CA ILE A 215 -1.85 11.50 -17.61
C ILE A 215 -0.69 12.49 -17.55
N LEU A 216 -0.78 13.53 -18.36
CA LEU A 216 0.18 14.62 -18.33
C LEU A 216 -0.44 15.67 -17.40
N ALA A 217 -0.02 15.63 -16.14
CA ALA A 217 -0.54 16.56 -15.15
C ALA A 217 -0.34 18.00 -15.65
N ILE A 218 -1.41 18.79 -15.60
CA ILE A 218 -1.28 20.24 -15.50
C ILE A 218 -0.51 20.49 -14.20
N THR A 219 0.63 21.17 -14.27
CA THR A 219 1.30 21.70 -13.08
C THR A 219 0.38 22.76 -12.48
N ILE A 220 -0.52 22.37 -11.57
CA ILE A 220 -1.31 23.32 -10.79
C ILE A 220 -0.39 23.86 -9.69
N ASN A 221 0.29 24.98 -9.96
CA ASN A 221 0.97 25.75 -8.93
C ASN A 221 -0.08 26.46 -8.08
N GLU A 222 -0.75 25.75 -7.19
CA GLU A 222 -1.67 26.38 -6.24
C GLU A 222 -0.86 26.95 -5.08
N THR A 223 -0.56 28.24 -5.14
CA THR A 223 -0.06 29.00 -3.99
C THR A 223 -1.22 29.18 -3.01
N VAL A 224 -1.34 28.29 -2.03
CA VAL A 224 -2.23 28.50 -0.89
C VAL A 224 -1.56 29.51 0.04
N THR A 225 -1.88 30.79 -0.10
CA THR A 225 -1.54 31.79 0.92
C THR A 225 -2.44 31.56 2.12
N ALA A 226 -1.88 31.03 3.20
CA ALA A 226 -2.55 31.02 4.49
C ALA A 226 -2.86 32.46 4.93
N VAL A 227 -4.13 32.82 4.97
CA VAL A 227 -4.60 34.05 5.63
C VAL A 227 -4.71 33.73 7.12
N ASP A 228 -3.59 33.75 7.84
CA ASP A 228 -3.63 33.73 9.30
C ASP A 228 -3.50 35.17 9.83
N GLY A 229 -4.62 35.87 9.77
CA GLY A 229 -4.81 37.18 10.37
C GLY A 229 -5.36 37.05 11.78
N HIS A 230 -4.54 36.59 12.74
CA HIS A 230 -4.86 36.75 14.16
C HIS A 230 -3.71 37.43 14.90
N THR A 231 -3.81 38.76 14.99
CA THR A 231 -3.01 39.54 15.95
C THR A 231 -3.80 39.60 17.24
N VAL A 232 -3.34 38.87 18.27
CA VAL A 232 -3.86 39.03 19.64
C VAL A 232 -3.14 40.25 20.23
N THR A 233 -3.90 41.32 20.47
CA THR A 233 -3.51 42.48 21.30
C THR A 233 -3.49 42.14 22.78
#